data_AF-A0A2M7FJS7-F1
#
_entry.id   AF-A0A2M7FJS7-F1
#
_cell.length_a   1.000
_cell.length_b   1.000
_cell.length_c   1.000
_cell.angle_alpha   90.00
_cell.angle_beta   90.00
_cell.angle_gamma   90.00
#
_symmetry.space_group_name_H-M   'P 1'
#
loop_
_entity.id
_entity.type
_entity.pdbx_description
1 polymer ?
#
loop_
_entity_poly.entity_id
_entity_poly.type
_entity_poly.pdbx_seq_one_letter_code
_entity_poly.pdbx_strand_id
1 'polypeptide(L)' 'TSQQHIGYMHQVERWRDRLLESDTALTELLTAYPDTDVQRLRTLIRNAQKERESGKPGKNYREIFQVLRDIIPVAV' A
#
# COMPACT_ATOMS: atom_id res chain seq x y z
N THR A 1 10.57 10.11 17.37
CA THR A 1 9.84 9.76 18.62
C THR A 1 8.89 8.59 18.36
N SER A 2 8.55 7.77 19.36
CA SER A 2 7.62 6.63 19.21
C SER A 2 6.28 7.02 18.53
N GLN A 3 5.74 8.20 18.83
CA GLN A 3 4.49 8.70 18.23
C GLN A 3 4.58 8.98 16.72
N GLN A 4 5.70 9.48 16.21
CA GLN A 4 5.90 9.71 14.77
C GLN A 4 5.91 8.39 14.01
N HIS A 5 6.53 7.35 14.58
CA HIS A 5 6.57 6.02 13.99
C HIS A 5 5.18 5.39 13.91
N ILE A 6 4.37 5.55 14.95
CA ILE A 6 2.96 5.09 14.97
C ILE A 6 2.15 5.80 13.87
N GLY A 7 2.27 7.13 13.77
CA GLY A 7 1.56 7.92 12.74
C GLY A 7 1.92 7.51 11.32
N TYR A 8 3.22 7.26 11.08
CA TYR A 8 3.72 6.74 9.81
C TYR A 8 3.15 5.36 9.48
N MET A 9 3.17 4.41 10.43
CA MET A 9 2.61 3.08 10.17
C MET A 9 1.12 3.15 9.83
N HIS A 10 0.34 3.98 10.53
CA HIS A 10 -1.06 4.20 10.20
C HIS A 10 -1.27 4.88 8.84
N GLN A 11 -0.36 5.75 8.41
CA GLN A 11 -0.42 6.33 7.06
C GLN A 11 -0.23 5.25 5.99
N VAL A 12 0.74 4.37 6.16
CA VAL A 12 0.98 3.24 5.27
C VAL A 12 -0.22 2.29 5.24
N GLU A 13 -0.81 1.98 6.40
CA GLU A 13 -2.03 1.16 6.51
C GLU A 13 -3.20 1.76 5.73
N ARG A 14 -3.47 3.06 5.94
CA ARG A 14 -4.54 3.77 5.22
C ARG A 14 -4.34 3.72 3.70
N TRP A 15 -3.11 3.89 3.23
CA TRP A 15 -2.82 3.79 1.79
C TRP A 15 -3.08 2.40 1.26
N ARG A 16 -2.59 1.35 1.94
CA ARG A 16 -2.86 -0.04 1.54
C ARG A 16 -4.36 -0.31 1.41
N ASP A 17 -5.15 0.11 2.38
CA ASP A 17 -6.59 -0.17 2.37
C ASP A 17 -7.27 0.58 1.21
N ARG A 18 -6.96 1.87 1.02
CA ARG A 18 -7.46 2.67 -0.11
C ARG A 18 -7.12 2.07 -1.48
N LEU A 19 -5.90 1.54 -1.64
CA LEU A 19 -5.45 0.92 -2.88
C LEU A 19 -6.24 -0.35 -3.25
N LEU A 20 -6.83 -1.03 -2.27
CA LEU A 20 -7.67 -2.21 -2.51
C LEU A 20 -9.12 -1.85 -2.80
N GLU A 21 -9.54 -0.64 -2.44
CA GLU A 21 -10.90 -0.13 -2.61
C GLU A 21 -11.09 0.65 -3.91
N SER A 22 -10.04 1.31 -4.44
CA SER A 22 -10.16 2.18 -5.61
C SER A 22 -8.89 2.31 -6.44
N ASP A 23 -9.03 2.20 -7.76
CA ASP A 23 -7.96 2.50 -8.73
C ASP A 23 -7.55 3.98 -8.71
N THR A 24 -8.44 4.88 -8.28
CA THR A 24 -8.11 6.31 -8.12
C THR A 24 -7.01 6.51 -7.07
N ALA A 25 -7.01 5.70 -6.00
CA ALA A 25 -5.98 5.78 -4.97
C ALA A 25 -4.58 5.45 -5.52
N LEU A 26 -4.48 4.55 -6.50
CA LEU A 26 -3.20 4.27 -7.15
C LEU A 26 -2.71 5.51 -7.91
N THR A 27 -3.59 6.20 -8.63
CA THR A 27 -3.24 7.42 -9.37
C THR A 27 -2.75 8.52 -8.43
N GLU A 28 -3.43 8.72 -7.30
CA GLU A 28 -2.99 9.68 -6.27
C GLU A 28 -1.62 9.31 -5.69
N LEU A 29 -1.39 8.02 -5.40
CA LEU A 29 -0.11 7.55 -4.87
C LEU A 29 1.03 7.81 -5.87
N LEU A 30 0.82 7.49 -7.15
CA LEU A 30 1.83 7.71 -8.20
C LEU A 30 2.09 9.20 -8.46
N THR A 31 1.09 10.05 -8.22
CA THR A 31 1.26 11.50 -8.28
C THR A 31 2.16 12.00 -7.14
N ALA A 32 1.98 11.45 -5.93
CA ALA A 32 2.81 11.79 -4.77
C ALA A 32 4.22 11.17 -4.84
N TYR A 33 4.34 9.97 -5.43
CA TYR A 33 5.57 9.18 -5.47
C TYR A 33 5.79 8.59 -6.88
N PRO A 34 6.26 9.41 -7.84
CA PRO A 34 6.36 9.04 -9.26
C PRO A 34 7.38 7.93 -9.56
N ASP A 35 8.38 7.74 -8.69
CA ASP A 35 9.42 6.72 -8.83
C ASP A 35 8.96 5.31 -8.40
N THR A 36 7.68 5.15 -8.07
CA THR A 36 7.09 3.87 -7.68
C THR A 36 7.11 2.87 -8.85
N ASP A 37 7.51 1.62 -8.60
CA ASP A 37 7.26 0.51 -9.52
C ASP A 37 5.76 0.19 -9.58
N VAL A 38 5.06 0.91 -10.45
CA VAL A 38 3.62 0.81 -10.65
C VAL A 38 3.19 -0.59 -11.07
N GLN A 39 4.02 -1.30 -11.83
CA GLN A 39 3.65 -2.61 -12.38
C GLN A 39 3.67 -3.68 -11.28
N ARG A 40 4.68 -3.64 -10.39
CA ARG A 40 4.70 -4.47 -9.19
C ARG A 40 3.51 -4.17 -8.31
N LEU A 41 3.24 -2.88 -8.02
CA LEU A 41 2.16 -2.49 -7.13
C LEU A 41 0.77 -2.92 -7.65
N ARG A 42 0.48 -2.71 -8.95
CA ARG A 42 -0.78 -3.17 -9.58
C ARG A 42 -0.95 -4.68 -9.53
N THR A 43 0.14 -5.43 -9.61
CA THR A 43 0.09 -6.89 -9.51
C THR A 43 -0.26 -7.31 -8.08
N LEU A 44 0.35 -6.68 -7.08
CA LEU A 44 0.05 -6.94 -5.67
C LEU A 44 -1.40 -6.60 -5.31
N ILE A 45 -1.90 -5.43 -5.73
CA ILE A 45 -3.29 -5.00 -5.50
C ILE A 45 -4.28 -6.03 -6.04
N ARG A 46 -4.15 -6.40 -7.33
CA ARG A 46 -5.04 -7.39 -7.95
C ARG A 46 -4.98 -8.75 -7.26
N ASN A 47 -3.79 -9.19 -6.87
CA ASN A 47 -3.65 -10.47 -6.18
C ASN A 47 -4.24 -10.44 -4.76
N ALA A 48 -4.09 -9.33 -4.03
CA ALA A 48 -4.67 -9.16 -2.71
C ALA A 48 -6.21 -9.12 -2.74
N GLN A 49 -6.79 -8.47 -3.76
CA GLN A 49 -8.25 -8.51 -4.01
C GLN A 49 -8.73 -9.95 -4.24
N LYS A 50 -8.04 -10.71 -5.12
CA LYS A 50 -8.35 -12.13 -5.37
C LYS A 50 -8.18 -13.00 -4.13
N GLU A 51 -7.16 -12.76 -3.31
CA GLU A 51 -6.98 -13.47 -2.03
C GLU A 51 -8.16 -13.24 -1.10
N ARG A 52 -8.62 -11.99 -0.96
CA ARG A 52 -9.78 -11.62 -0.16
C ARG A 52 -11.05 -12.29 -0.65
N GLU A 53 -11.30 -12.26 -1.96
CA GLU A 53 -12.45 -12.93 -2.59
C GLU A 53 -12.42 -14.45 -2.40
N SER A 54 -11.23 -15.05 -2.43
CA SER A 54 -11.04 -16.50 -2.30
C SER A 54 -10.92 -16.97 -0.85
N GLY A 55 -11.04 -16.09 0.15
CA GLY A 55 -10.81 -16.41 1.56
C GLY A 55 -9.40 -16.91 1.88
N LYS A 56 -8.41 -16.58 1.04
CA LYS A 56 -7.01 -17.00 1.21
C LYS A 56 -6.29 -16.10 2.22
N PRO A 57 -5.19 -16.58 2.84
CA PRO A 57 -4.34 -15.73 3.67
C PRO A 57 -3.85 -14.51 2.88
N GLY A 58 -3.95 -13.31 3.47
CA GLY A 58 -3.53 -12.05 2.84
C GLY A 58 -2.01 -11.92 2.75
N LYS A 59 -1.36 -12.70 1.88
CA LYS A 59 0.07 -12.56 1.61
C LYS A 59 0.33 -11.27 0.83
N ASN A 60 -0.41 -11.06 -0.26
CA ASN A 60 -0.24 -9.87 -1.09
C ASN A 60 -0.67 -8.60 -0.32
N TYR A 61 -1.68 -8.71 0.54
CA TYR A 61 -2.06 -7.62 1.46
C TYR A 61 -0.89 -7.15 2.35
N ARG A 62 -0.15 -8.10 2.93
CA ARG A 62 1.05 -7.80 3.73
C ARG A 62 2.21 -7.26 2.90
N GLU A 63 2.37 -7.76 1.67
CA GLU A 63 3.43 -7.30 0.76
C GLU A 63 3.20 -5.86 0.30
N ILE A 64 1.94 -5.44 0.05
CA ILE A 64 1.61 -4.04 -0.27
C ILE A 64 2.10 -3.12 0.85
N PHE A 65 1.89 -3.50 2.11
CA PHE A 65 2.38 -2.71 3.25
C PHE A 65 3.90 -2.54 3.24
N GLN A 66 4.66 -3.60 2.93
CA GLN A 66 6.13 -3.52 2.86
C GLN A 66 6.57 -2.59 1.73
N VAL A 67 6.00 -2.76 0.54
CA VAL A 67 6.31 -1.90 -0.61
C VAL A 67 5.99 -0.43 -0.33
N LEU A 68 4.85 -0.16 0.31
CA LEU A 68 4.48 1.21 0.69
C LEU A 68 5.42 1.82 1.73
N ARG A 69 6.03 1.01 2.62
CA ARG A 69 7.05 1.51 3.53
C ARG A 69 8.33 1.95 2.81
N ASP A 70 8.65 1.30 1.70
CA ASP A 70 9.82 1.65 0.90
C ASP A 70 9.56 2.92 0.06
N ILE A 71 8.30 3.15 -0.33
CA ILE A 71 7.89 4.30 -1.16
C ILE A 71 7.61 5.55 -0.32
N ILE A 72 6.90 5.40 0.80
CA ILE A 72 6.46 6.50 1.64
C ILE A 72 7.56 6.80 2.66
N PRO A 73 8.19 7.99 2.63
CA PRO A 73 9.18 8.35 3.62
C PRO A 73 8.52 8.61 4.98
N VAL A 74 9.25 8.31 6.04
CA VAL A 74 8.86 8.74 7.40
C VAL A 74 8.96 10.26 7.45
N ALA A 75 7.87 10.95 7.80
CA ALA A 75 7.92 12.38 8.07
C ALA A 75 8.86 12.64 9.26
N VAL A 76 9.96 13.35 8.99
CA VAL A 76 11.02 13.67 9.96
C VAL A 76 10.56 14.77 10.90
#